data_AF-A0A2V7PEB1-F1
#
_entry.id   AF-A0A2V7PEB1-F1
#
_cell.length_a   1.000
_cell.length_b   1.000
_cell.length_c   1.000
_cell.angle_alpha   90.00
_cell.angle_beta   90.00
_cell.angle_gamma   90.00
#
_symmetry.space_group_name_H-M   'P 1'
#
loop_
_entity.id
_entity.type
_entity.pdbx_description
1 polymer ?
#
loop_
_entity_poly.entity_id
_entity_poly.type
_entity_poly.pdbx_seq_one_letter_code
_entity_poly.pdbx_strand_id
1 'polypeptide(L)'
;MEVERGEHLRRPACANAVAASRRSVAGPASARVRGAVRRGPRAARGPGAQRAPGGGGPCCAPPGVCGRARPGEEGRALQRCVARAHDAAGWGSAHRRGTPPGASGSLAARGDQPRGKRALDAGIPVSPQGRAAPGFAPRGPEEPGLTPHRRRGIPFLAGAQEEQAGVTAQAWQRLGILIPLWIGLPACGSSRGASAAAAPVPPAPRAEIEATLFFIGDAGGPVGDSDPVLVALRAALARASHPFVVFLGDNVYPRGLPDSSSPERLDAERRLRAQLQLLRASSARGVFVPGNHDWAGMGPDGWDAIRRQERFIAAEGVGGGGGAALLPSGGCPGPALVDVGSVVRLVALDTQWWLQDGPKPAGPSSTCAARSEAAVVDSLRSALATADGRAVVVVAHHPLASGGPHGGHFGWKDHIFPLRNLESWLWIPLPVIGSVYPIARESGISSQDVSSAEYGRMLVAFDSAFSGSRPLIYAAGHDHAQQVIRGTSARYELVSGGGIFGHLGHVATLDSTRFARSASGFMQVEFLRDRRARLAVTIVDRSGGAAEAYALWLE
;
A
#
# COMPACT_ATOMS: atom_id res chain seq x y z
N MET A 1 -36.01 -31.67 59.74
CA MET A 1 -36.78 -32.72 59.05
C MET A 1 -35.82 -33.84 58.72
N GLU A 2 -36.24 -35.07 58.98
CA GLU A 2 -35.54 -36.30 58.59
C GLU A 2 -35.61 -36.52 57.05
N VAL A 3 -35.03 -37.56 56.42
CA VAL A 3 -34.41 -38.80 56.92
C VAL A 3 -33.39 -39.35 55.89
N GLU A 4 -32.25 -39.91 56.34
CA GLU A 4 -31.45 -41.06 55.79
C GLU A 4 -31.16 -41.18 54.25
N ARG A 5 -30.30 -42.04 53.65
CA ARG A 5 -29.15 -42.95 53.93
C ARG A 5 -28.41 -43.10 52.56
N GLY A 6 -27.20 -43.63 52.36
CA GLY A 6 -26.15 -44.16 53.23
C GLY A 6 -25.28 -45.20 52.49
N GLU A 7 -23.94 -45.14 52.60
CA GLU A 7 -22.96 -46.21 52.22
C GLU A 7 -22.83 -46.60 50.70
N HIS A 8 -21.80 -47.28 50.16
CA HIS A 8 -20.37 -47.41 50.53
C HIS A 8 -19.47 -47.75 49.30
N LEU A 9 -18.18 -47.39 49.39
CA LEU A 9 -16.95 -47.98 48.77
C LEU A 9 -17.03 -49.08 47.68
N ARG A 10 -16.24 -48.92 46.59
CA ARG A 10 -14.99 -49.70 46.31
C ARG A 10 -14.25 -49.30 45.02
N ARG A 11 -12.93 -49.57 44.97
CA ARG A 11 -12.05 -49.65 43.77
C ARG A 11 -11.80 -51.13 43.42
N PRO A 12 -11.49 -51.47 42.15
CA PRO A 12 -10.09 -51.79 41.74
C PRO A 12 -9.62 -50.88 40.57
N ALA A 13 -8.33 -50.64 40.26
CA ALA A 13 -7.06 -51.38 40.28
C ALA A 13 -6.67 -51.99 38.90
N CYS A 14 -5.36 -52.07 38.61
CA CYS A 14 -4.82 -52.16 37.24
C CYS A 14 -4.19 -53.53 36.88
N ALA A 15 -4.26 -53.90 35.59
CA ALA A 15 -3.28 -54.74 34.88
C ALA A 15 -3.29 -54.32 33.39
N ASN A 16 -2.19 -54.01 32.71
CA ASN A 16 -0.96 -54.77 32.36
C ASN A 16 -1.11 -55.80 31.21
N ALA A 17 -0.76 -55.31 30.00
CA ALA A 17 0.43 -55.73 29.24
C ALA A 17 0.32 -56.75 28.09
N VAL A 18 1.41 -56.73 27.30
CA VAL A 18 1.86 -57.65 26.23
C VAL A 18 1.18 -57.50 24.85
N ALA A 19 2.02 -57.52 23.81
CA ALA A 19 1.65 -57.44 22.40
C ALA A 19 1.92 -58.77 21.67
N ALA A 20 1.20 -59.03 20.59
CA ALA A 20 1.52 -60.11 19.65
C ALA A 20 1.18 -59.70 18.20
N SER A 21 2.03 -60.11 17.26
CA SER A 21 1.85 -59.92 15.82
C SER A 21 1.51 -61.26 15.16
N ARG A 22 0.58 -61.29 14.19
CA ARG A 22 0.75 -61.99 12.89
C ARG A 22 -0.43 -61.84 11.91
N ARG A 23 -0.07 -61.42 10.69
CA ARG A 23 -0.48 -61.92 9.36
C ARG A 23 -1.86 -62.62 9.18
N SER A 24 -2.76 -61.93 8.46
CA SER A 24 -3.47 -62.34 7.23
C SER A 24 -4.05 -63.76 7.03
N VAL A 25 -5.30 -63.83 6.54
CA VAL A 25 -5.73 -64.67 5.38
C VAL A 25 -7.01 -64.08 4.74
N ALA A 26 -7.27 -64.40 3.46
CA ALA A 26 -8.35 -63.84 2.61
C ALA A 26 -9.77 -64.36 2.93
N GLY A 27 -10.85 -63.60 2.65
CA GLY A 27 -11.62 -63.62 1.37
C GLY A 27 -13.07 -64.09 1.64
N PRO A 28 -14.03 -64.19 0.68
CA PRO A 28 -14.11 -63.76 -0.73
C PRO A 28 -14.94 -62.44 -0.91
N ALA A 29 -15.14 -61.76 -2.06
CA ALA A 29 -14.86 -61.92 -3.50
C ALA A 29 -16.06 -62.24 -4.45
N SER A 30 -16.64 -61.19 -5.05
CA SER A 30 -17.52 -61.19 -6.24
C SER A 30 -17.67 -59.73 -6.77
N ALA A 31 -17.81 -59.41 -8.07
CA ALA A 31 -17.63 -60.18 -9.29
C ALA A 31 -17.12 -59.33 -10.50
N ARG A 32 -16.82 -60.04 -11.59
CA ARG A 32 -16.28 -59.67 -12.94
C ARG A 32 -17.14 -58.60 -13.68
N VAL A 33 -16.72 -57.94 -14.77
CA VAL A 33 -16.23 -58.38 -16.12
C VAL A 33 -15.47 -57.20 -16.80
N ARG A 34 -14.38 -57.24 -17.60
CA ARG A 34 -13.65 -58.13 -18.57
C ARG A 34 -13.76 -57.66 -20.05
N GLY A 35 -12.63 -57.30 -20.69
CA GLY A 35 -12.43 -57.07 -22.14
C GLY A 35 -11.16 -56.23 -22.42
N ALA A 36 -10.04 -56.81 -22.90
CA ALA A 36 -9.62 -56.98 -24.32
C ALA A 36 -9.38 -55.64 -25.04
N VAL A 37 -8.20 -55.29 -25.62
CA VAL A 37 -7.30 -55.93 -26.64
C VAL A 37 -5.84 -55.49 -26.34
N ARG A 38 -4.71 -56.24 -26.45
CA ARG A 38 -4.02 -57.12 -27.45
C ARG A 38 -2.96 -56.41 -28.33
N ARG A 39 -1.88 -57.13 -28.69
CA ARG A 39 -0.56 -56.64 -29.20
C ARG A 39 -0.51 -56.33 -30.72
N GLY A 40 0.45 -55.51 -31.17
CA GLY A 40 0.86 -55.35 -32.58
C GLY A 40 2.23 -56.01 -32.94
N PRO A 41 2.77 -55.85 -34.17
CA PRO A 41 4.11 -56.36 -34.54
C PRO A 41 5.01 -55.53 -35.52
N ARG A 42 6.35 -55.55 -35.32
CA ARG A 42 7.51 -55.44 -36.29
C ARG A 42 7.64 -54.15 -37.17
N ALA A 43 8.79 -53.46 -37.42
CA ALA A 43 10.26 -53.65 -37.36
C ALA A 43 10.95 -54.31 -38.60
N ALA A 44 12.13 -53.90 -39.12
CA ALA A 44 13.01 -52.69 -39.00
C ALA A 44 14.26 -52.81 -39.94
N ARG A 45 14.94 -51.71 -40.39
CA ARG A 45 16.32 -51.64 -41.02
C ARG A 45 16.77 -50.20 -41.44
N GLY A 46 18.09 -49.96 -41.60
CA GLY A 46 18.76 -48.77 -42.22
C GLY A 46 19.51 -49.14 -43.53
N PRO A 47 20.69 -48.57 -43.95
CA PRO A 47 21.61 -47.59 -43.29
C PRO A 47 22.29 -46.50 -44.21
N GLY A 48 23.29 -45.75 -43.69
CA GLY A 48 24.25 -44.86 -44.40
C GLY A 48 24.43 -43.49 -43.68
N ALA A 49 25.59 -42.91 -43.30
CA ALA A 49 27.01 -42.92 -43.71
C ALA A 49 27.32 -42.07 -44.97
N GLN A 50 28.39 -41.25 -45.07
CA GLN A 50 29.59 -41.00 -44.22
C GLN A 50 29.52 -39.58 -43.54
N ARG A 51 30.54 -38.74 -43.23
CA ARG A 51 32.03 -38.70 -43.34
C ARG A 51 32.65 -37.66 -42.34
N ALA A 52 33.98 -37.47 -42.37
CA ALA A 52 34.79 -36.42 -41.70
C ALA A 52 35.99 -36.02 -42.65
N PRO A 53 37.07 -35.27 -42.31
CA PRO A 53 37.72 -34.89 -41.02
C PRO A 53 37.73 -33.34 -40.78
N GLY A 54 38.40 -32.71 -39.79
CA GLY A 54 39.26 -33.09 -38.63
C GLY A 54 39.84 -31.78 -38.01
N GLY A 55 40.58 -31.73 -36.89
CA GLY A 55 41.02 -32.73 -35.89
C GLY A 55 41.95 -32.04 -34.85
N GLY A 56 42.33 -32.73 -33.76
CA GLY A 56 43.37 -32.26 -32.80
C GLY A 56 42.94 -32.12 -31.33
N GLY A 57 43.40 -33.05 -30.48
CA GLY A 57 43.49 -32.94 -29.00
C GLY A 57 44.96 -33.15 -28.58
N PRO A 58 45.32 -33.70 -27.38
CA PRO A 58 44.54 -34.20 -26.24
C PRO A 58 44.35 -33.08 -25.16
N CYS A 59 44.17 -33.22 -23.83
CA CYS A 59 44.17 -34.28 -22.77
C CYS A 59 43.01 -33.99 -21.77
N CYS A 60 42.56 -34.81 -20.79
CA CYS A 60 43.12 -35.79 -19.82
C CYS A 60 43.81 -35.12 -18.60
N ALA A 61 43.53 -35.45 -17.32
CA ALA A 61 42.84 -36.62 -16.71
C ALA A 61 41.98 -36.25 -15.45
N PRO A 62 41.26 -37.19 -14.77
CA PRO A 62 40.11 -36.89 -13.88
C PRO A 62 40.38 -36.96 -12.34
N PRO A 63 39.40 -36.57 -11.47
CA PRO A 63 39.50 -36.65 -10.00
C PRO A 63 39.14 -38.02 -9.38
N GLY A 64 39.57 -38.25 -8.12
CA GLY A 64 39.33 -39.46 -7.31
C GLY A 64 38.62 -39.21 -5.97
N VAL A 65 38.35 -40.27 -5.18
CA VAL A 65 37.36 -40.31 -4.08
C VAL A 65 37.94 -40.94 -2.79
N CYS A 66 37.22 -40.80 -1.65
CA CYS A 66 37.46 -41.34 -0.28
C CYS A 66 38.38 -40.49 0.63
N GLY A 67 38.25 -40.49 1.97
CA GLY A 67 37.35 -41.25 2.87
C GLY A 67 37.23 -40.63 4.29
N ARG A 68 36.51 -41.28 5.23
CA ARG A 68 36.17 -40.77 6.58
C ARG A 68 37.22 -41.08 7.68
N ALA A 69 37.27 -40.23 8.72
CA ALA A 69 37.73 -40.58 10.08
C ALA A 69 37.04 -39.73 11.18
N ARG A 70 37.16 -40.16 12.46
CA ARG A 70 36.66 -39.59 13.75
C ARG A 70 37.47 -40.27 14.90
N PRO A 71 37.29 -39.95 16.21
CA PRO A 71 37.35 -38.67 16.92
C PRO A 71 38.25 -38.74 18.21
N GLY A 72 38.27 -37.68 19.05
CA GLY A 72 38.92 -37.65 20.39
C GLY A 72 40.25 -36.88 20.43
N GLU A 73 40.78 -36.43 21.57
CA GLU A 73 40.23 -36.33 22.95
C GLU A 73 41.06 -35.30 23.78
N GLU A 74 40.52 -34.79 24.90
CA GLU A 74 41.20 -33.89 25.90
C GLU A 74 41.78 -32.54 25.35
N GLY A 75 42.26 -31.57 26.13
CA GLY A 75 42.35 -31.38 27.59
C GLY A 75 42.48 -29.87 27.96
N ARG A 76 42.56 -29.50 29.24
CA ARG A 76 42.56 -28.09 29.71
C ARG A 76 43.95 -27.57 30.11
N ALA A 77 44.13 -26.24 30.03
CA ALA A 77 44.74 -25.34 31.05
C ALA A 77 45.96 -24.46 30.66
N LEU A 78 45.76 -23.14 30.85
CA LEU A 78 46.65 -22.13 31.45
C LEU A 78 48.12 -21.85 30.95
N GLN A 79 48.40 -20.54 30.81
CA GLN A 79 49.69 -19.84 31.09
C GLN A 79 50.86 -19.97 30.09
N ARG A 80 51.84 -19.04 30.02
CA ARG A 80 51.82 -17.55 30.12
C ARG A 80 53.20 -16.98 29.68
N CYS A 81 53.24 -15.94 28.83
CA CYS A 81 54.39 -15.03 28.59
C CYS A 81 53.79 -13.65 28.22
N VAL A 82 54.04 -12.46 28.79
CA VAL A 82 55.01 -11.84 29.74
C VAL A 82 55.95 -10.82 29.05
N ALA A 83 55.72 -9.53 29.38
CA ALA A 83 56.60 -8.33 29.21
C ALA A 83 56.91 -7.86 27.76
N ARG A 84 57.11 -6.56 27.45
CA ARG A 84 56.97 -5.23 28.12
C ARG A 84 56.79 -4.17 26.99
N ALA A 85 56.52 -2.87 27.15
CA ALA A 85 56.48 -1.89 28.25
C ALA A 85 55.16 -1.04 28.12
N HIS A 86 54.78 0.04 28.83
CA HIS A 86 55.43 1.10 29.66
C HIS A 86 56.27 2.13 28.86
N ASP A 87 56.25 3.46 29.12
CA ASP A 87 55.55 4.33 30.11
C ASP A 87 54.89 5.54 29.38
N ALA A 88 53.72 6.10 29.78
CA ALA A 88 53.35 6.90 30.98
C ALA A 88 53.96 8.33 30.98
N ALA A 89 53.34 9.41 31.50
CA ALA A 89 52.06 9.69 32.19
C ALA A 89 51.62 11.15 31.84
N GLY A 90 50.53 11.78 32.29
CA GLY A 90 49.40 11.40 33.15
C GLY A 90 48.89 12.60 34.00
N TRP A 91 47.57 12.67 34.25
CA TRP A 91 46.86 13.60 35.15
C TRP A 91 46.76 15.08 34.64
N GLY A 92 45.77 15.89 35.03
CA GLY A 92 44.66 15.67 35.97
C GLY A 92 43.47 16.62 35.74
N SER A 93 42.45 16.53 36.61
CA SER A 93 41.11 17.16 36.43
C SER A 93 40.89 18.46 37.22
N ALA A 94 40.13 19.40 36.64
CA ALA A 94 39.50 20.50 37.39
C ALA A 94 38.30 21.13 36.63
N HIS A 95 37.31 21.67 37.36
CA HIS A 95 36.20 22.46 36.82
C HIS A 95 36.57 23.95 36.60
N ARG A 96 35.95 24.64 35.62
CA ARG A 96 34.86 25.63 35.86
C ARG A 96 34.44 26.45 34.62
N ARG A 97 33.11 26.61 34.48
CA ARG A 97 32.33 27.81 34.05
C ARG A 97 32.94 28.80 33.02
N GLY A 98 32.20 29.05 31.93
CA GLY A 98 32.37 30.24 31.09
C GLY A 98 31.39 30.30 29.90
N THR A 99 30.41 31.19 29.95
CA THR A 99 29.49 31.54 28.83
C THR A 99 29.81 32.97 28.32
N PRO A 100 29.29 33.41 27.14
CA PRO A 100 29.99 34.33 26.23
C PRO A 100 29.70 35.83 26.48
N PRO A 101 30.32 36.77 25.75
CA PRO A 101 29.90 37.16 24.37
C PRO A 101 31.02 36.91 23.32
N GLY A 102 30.85 37.11 22.00
CA GLY A 102 29.74 37.71 21.25
C GLY A 102 30.14 39.05 20.61
N ALA A 103 30.47 39.05 19.30
CA ALA A 103 30.78 40.28 18.54
C ALA A 103 30.45 40.13 17.04
N SER A 104 29.83 41.15 16.46
CA SER A 104 29.47 41.24 15.03
C SER A 104 30.63 41.72 14.17
N GLY A 105 30.66 41.34 12.89
CA GLY A 105 31.67 41.81 11.92
C GLY A 105 31.12 41.86 10.49
N SER A 106 30.53 42.99 10.11
CA SER A 106 30.17 43.32 8.72
C SER A 106 31.08 44.43 8.21
N LEU A 107 31.52 44.33 6.95
CA LEU A 107 32.23 45.28 6.06
C LEU A 107 33.13 44.44 5.11
N ALA A 108 33.34 44.75 3.84
CA ALA A 108 32.66 45.67 2.92
C ALA A 108 32.94 45.23 1.47
N ALA A 109 32.14 45.70 0.51
CA ALA A 109 32.43 45.47 -0.91
C ALA A 109 33.56 46.37 -1.44
N ARG A 110 34.39 45.81 -2.32
CA ARG A 110 34.99 46.54 -3.46
C ARG A 110 34.91 45.62 -4.68
N GLY A 111 34.40 46.15 -5.78
CA GLY A 111 34.50 45.50 -7.10
C GLY A 111 35.46 46.27 -7.97
N ASP A 112 35.89 45.67 -9.08
CA ASP A 112 36.43 46.42 -10.21
C ASP A 112 36.17 45.71 -11.54
N GLN A 113 36.00 46.51 -12.60
CA GLN A 113 35.74 46.15 -14.00
C GLN A 113 35.98 47.44 -14.83
N PRO A 114 36.16 47.43 -16.17
CA PRO A 114 35.70 46.42 -17.13
C PRO A 114 36.72 46.15 -18.29
N ARG A 115 36.17 45.74 -19.45
CA ARG A 115 36.72 45.69 -20.84
C ARG A 115 37.12 44.28 -21.32
N GLY A 116 36.80 43.88 -22.56
CA GLY A 116 36.11 44.62 -23.63
C GLY A 116 35.53 43.74 -24.76
N LYS A 117 34.84 44.39 -25.71
CA LYS A 117 34.11 43.75 -26.84
C LYS A 117 35.01 43.38 -28.01
N ARG A 118 34.62 42.35 -28.78
CA ARG A 118 34.78 42.23 -30.26
C ARG A 118 33.65 41.35 -30.82
N ALA A 119 33.41 41.38 -32.13
CA ALA A 119 32.20 40.82 -32.73
C ALA A 119 32.37 40.39 -34.21
N LEU A 120 31.49 39.46 -34.62
CA LEU A 120 30.90 39.23 -35.95
C LEU A 120 31.74 38.68 -37.13
N ASP A 121 30.95 38.12 -38.06
CA ASP A 121 31.18 37.75 -39.48
C ASP A 121 32.15 36.60 -39.83
N ALA A 122 31.91 35.77 -40.86
CA ALA A 122 30.69 35.46 -41.64
C ALA A 122 30.90 34.18 -42.50
N GLY A 123 29.84 33.56 -43.05
CA GLY A 123 29.99 32.50 -44.08
C GLY A 123 28.73 31.68 -44.41
N ILE A 124 28.21 31.81 -45.65
CA ILE A 124 27.07 31.07 -46.22
C ILE A 124 27.40 30.72 -47.70
N PRO A 125 27.19 29.47 -48.15
CA PRO A 125 26.25 29.16 -49.26
C PRO A 125 25.31 27.99 -48.88
N VAL A 126 23.97 28.01 -49.05
CA VAL A 126 23.06 28.21 -50.23
C VAL A 126 22.53 26.88 -50.79
N SER A 127 21.24 26.88 -51.18
CA SER A 127 20.41 25.73 -51.61
C SER A 127 19.96 25.87 -53.08
N PRO A 128 19.41 24.79 -53.69
CA PRO A 128 18.10 24.89 -54.37
C PRO A 128 17.17 23.70 -54.01
N GLN A 129 15.87 23.82 -53.67
CA GLN A 129 14.67 24.48 -54.28
C GLN A 129 13.75 23.52 -55.09
N GLY A 130 12.44 23.53 -54.77
CA GLY A 130 11.33 23.03 -55.62
C GLY A 130 10.61 21.76 -55.12
N ARG A 131 9.29 21.59 -55.26
CA ARG A 131 8.20 22.45 -55.79
C ARG A 131 6.81 22.10 -55.17
N ALA A 132 5.93 23.11 -55.10
CA ALA A 132 4.45 23.14 -55.28
C ALA A 132 3.49 22.06 -54.69
N ALA A 133 2.31 22.52 -54.24
CA ALA A 133 1.10 21.74 -53.92
C ALA A 133 0.12 21.67 -55.13
N PRO A 134 -0.99 20.90 -55.08
CA PRO A 134 -2.23 21.23 -54.34
C PRO A 134 -2.70 20.07 -53.41
N GLY A 135 -3.79 20.13 -52.63
CA GLY A 135 -4.88 21.10 -52.48
C GLY A 135 -6.25 20.48 -52.80
N PHE A 136 -7.12 20.28 -51.80
CA PHE A 136 -8.49 19.74 -51.97
C PHE A 136 -9.47 20.24 -50.90
N ALA A 137 -10.76 20.28 -51.23
CA ALA A 137 -11.87 20.72 -50.37
C ALA A 137 -13.06 19.72 -50.44
N PRO A 138 -13.99 19.71 -49.46
CA PRO A 138 -14.91 18.58 -49.27
C PRO A 138 -16.20 18.64 -50.11
N ARG A 139 -16.81 17.47 -50.33
CA ARG A 139 -18.23 17.31 -50.75
C ARG A 139 -18.83 16.02 -50.15
N GLY A 140 -20.10 16.07 -49.77
CA GLY A 140 -20.94 14.87 -49.54
C GLY A 140 -21.58 14.36 -50.83
N PRO A 141 -22.48 13.37 -50.74
CA PRO A 141 -23.91 13.73 -50.78
C PRO A 141 -24.86 12.94 -49.84
N GLU A 142 -26.12 13.39 -49.87
CA GLU A 142 -27.45 12.77 -49.59
C GLU A 142 -27.54 11.22 -49.65
N GLU A 143 -28.50 10.48 -49.07
CA GLU A 143 -29.78 10.66 -48.30
C GLU A 143 -30.14 9.24 -47.72
N PRO A 144 -31.31 8.89 -47.11
CA PRO A 144 -32.50 9.68 -46.77
C PRO A 144 -33.06 9.56 -45.33
N GLY A 145 -33.87 10.55 -44.96
CA GLY A 145 -35.23 10.39 -44.40
C GLY A 145 -35.51 9.56 -43.13
N LEU A 146 -35.89 10.25 -42.04
CA LEU A 146 -36.85 9.77 -41.03
C LEU A 146 -37.61 10.95 -40.40
N THR A 147 -38.90 10.79 -40.10
CA THR A 147 -39.84 11.91 -39.88
C THR A 147 -40.21 12.15 -38.40
N PRO A 148 -40.22 13.41 -37.92
CA PRO A 148 -40.78 13.76 -36.61
C PRO A 148 -42.29 14.11 -36.70
N HIS A 149 -43.07 13.67 -35.71
CA HIS A 149 -44.51 13.96 -35.67
C HIS A 149 -44.85 15.41 -35.29
N ARG A 150 -45.92 15.94 -35.88
CA ARG A 150 -46.38 17.35 -35.78
C ARG A 150 -47.75 17.44 -35.10
N ARG A 151 -47.87 18.26 -34.04
CA ARG A 151 -49.07 18.93 -33.43
C ARG A 151 -48.74 19.22 -31.94
N ARG A 152 -49.16 20.30 -31.29
CA ARG A 152 -49.97 21.49 -31.63
C ARG A 152 -49.39 22.69 -30.85
N GLY A 153 -49.59 23.92 -31.33
CA GLY A 153 -49.32 25.15 -30.58
C GLY A 153 -50.56 26.04 -30.47
N ILE A 154 -50.55 26.96 -29.51
CA ILE A 154 -51.48 28.10 -29.31
C ILE A 154 -50.62 29.27 -28.73
N PRO A 155 -50.94 30.56 -28.96
CA PRO A 155 -49.91 31.51 -29.41
C PRO A 155 -49.38 32.51 -28.38
N PHE A 156 -48.37 33.23 -28.85
CA PHE A 156 -47.64 34.36 -28.26
C PHE A 156 -48.49 35.66 -28.24
N LEU A 157 -48.24 36.54 -27.27
CA LEU A 157 -48.60 37.96 -27.31
C LEU A 157 -47.46 38.80 -26.71
N ALA A 158 -47.36 40.08 -27.11
CA ALA A 158 -46.21 40.94 -26.86
C ALA A 158 -46.64 42.37 -26.41
N GLY A 159 -45.67 43.15 -25.91
CA GLY A 159 -45.86 44.48 -25.30
C GLY A 159 -45.46 44.43 -23.81
N ALA A 160 -44.43 45.08 -23.26
CA ALA A 160 -43.61 46.28 -23.57
C ALA A 160 -44.06 47.57 -22.86
N GLN A 161 -43.07 48.25 -22.25
CA GLN A 161 -43.07 49.57 -21.57
C GLN A 161 -43.99 49.69 -20.33
N GLU A 162 -43.47 49.82 -19.10
CA GLU A 162 -42.72 50.97 -18.55
C GLU A 162 -43.59 52.23 -18.41
N GLU A 163 -43.98 52.56 -17.17
CA GLU A 163 -44.42 53.90 -16.78
C GLU A 163 -43.93 54.20 -15.34
N GLN A 164 -43.59 55.46 -15.05
CA GLN A 164 -43.05 55.90 -13.76
C GLN A 164 -43.98 56.93 -13.10
N ALA A 165 -44.28 56.77 -11.81
CA ALA A 165 -44.83 57.82 -10.95
C ALA A 165 -44.42 57.61 -9.47
N GLY A 166 -44.62 58.63 -8.63
CA GLY A 166 -44.18 58.67 -7.22
C GLY A 166 -44.82 57.63 -6.28
N VAL A 167 -44.57 57.66 -4.97
CA VAL A 167 -44.69 58.86 -4.11
C VAL A 167 -43.86 58.75 -2.81
N THR A 168 -43.24 59.87 -2.41
CA THR A 168 -42.65 60.29 -1.11
C THR A 168 -42.17 59.26 -0.07
N ALA A 169 -40.96 59.48 0.45
CA ALA A 169 -40.50 58.92 1.72
C ALA A 169 -41.18 59.57 2.95
N GLN A 170 -41.52 58.78 3.98
CA GLN A 170 -41.81 59.28 5.32
C GLN A 170 -41.61 58.22 6.42
N ALA A 171 -41.40 58.69 7.66
CA ALA A 171 -41.57 57.99 8.93
C ALA A 171 -40.87 56.63 9.15
N TRP A 172 -39.57 56.67 9.48
CA TRP A 172 -38.99 55.66 10.38
C TRP A 172 -39.65 55.76 11.76
N GLN A 173 -40.44 54.78 12.19
CA GLN A 173 -40.81 54.65 13.61
C GLN A 173 -41.20 53.24 14.08
N ARG A 174 -40.25 52.63 14.82
CA ARG A 174 -40.44 51.77 16.00
C ARG A 174 -41.58 50.74 15.99
N LEU A 175 -41.23 49.48 15.71
CA LEU A 175 -41.87 48.33 16.35
C LEU A 175 -40.84 47.22 16.61
N GLY A 176 -40.17 47.30 17.76
CA GLY A 176 -39.19 46.30 18.19
C GLY A 176 -39.88 45.07 18.75
N ILE A 177 -40.14 44.08 17.90
CA ILE A 177 -40.70 42.79 18.34
C ILE A 177 -39.58 41.97 18.99
N LEU A 178 -39.57 41.95 20.32
CA LEU A 178 -38.72 41.06 21.12
C LEU A 178 -39.21 39.62 20.94
N ILE A 179 -38.56 38.87 20.04
CA ILE A 179 -38.70 37.41 20.00
C ILE A 179 -38.03 36.86 21.27
N PRO A 180 -38.74 36.22 22.20
CA PRO A 180 -38.12 35.62 23.37
C PRO A 180 -37.30 34.42 22.92
N LEU A 181 -35.98 34.56 22.94
CA LEU A 181 -35.04 33.47 22.69
C LEU A 181 -35.18 32.43 23.81
N TRP A 182 -36.04 31.44 23.62
CA TRP A 182 -36.18 30.29 24.52
C TRP A 182 -34.90 29.44 24.44
N ILE A 183 -33.92 29.80 25.29
CA ILE A 183 -32.77 28.96 25.59
C ILE A 183 -33.30 27.79 26.43
N GLY A 184 -33.87 26.80 25.75
CA GLY A 184 -34.23 25.52 26.33
C GLY A 184 -32.96 24.82 26.79
N LEU A 185 -32.69 24.87 28.10
CA LEU A 185 -31.64 24.07 28.73
C LEU A 185 -31.87 22.60 28.36
N PRO A 186 -30.94 21.93 27.65
CA PRO A 186 -31.08 20.50 27.42
C PRO A 186 -31.00 19.80 28.77
N ALA A 187 -32.13 19.24 29.21
CA ALA A 187 -32.15 18.37 30.39
C ALA A 187 -31.10 17.26 30.21
N CYS A 188 -30.40 16.90 31.29
CA CYS A 188 -29.33 15.91 31.25
C CYS A 188 -29.91 14.53 30.86
N GLY A 189 -29.94 14.25 29.55
CA GLY A 189 -30.29 12.94 29.01
C GLY A 189 -29.28 11.93 29.50
N SER A 190 -29.72 11.01 30.37
CA SER A 190 -28.87 10.04 31.05
C SER A 190 -27.92 9.36 30.07
N SER A 191 -26.62 9.53 30.27
CA SER A 191 -25.59 8.91 29.45
C SER A 191 -25.76 7.40 29.48
N ARG A 192 -26.29 6.83 28.39
CA ARG A 192 -26.38 5.37 28.22
C ARG A 192 -24.97 4.81 28.43
N GLY A 193 -24.87 3.85 29.34
CA GLY A 193 -23.60 3.54 30.02
C GLY A 193 -22.46 3.31 29.05
N ALA A 194 -21.27 3.82 29.40
CA ALA A 194 -20.06 3.50 28.67
C ALA A 194 -19.94 1.97 28.57
N SER A 195 -19.99 1.44 27.35
CA SER A 195 -19.81 0.01 27.11
C SER A 195 -18.51 -0.41 27.77
N ALA A 196 -18.56 -1.46 28.59
CA ALA A 196 -17.36 -2.00 29.24
C ALA A 196 -16.30 -2.23 28.16
N ALA A 197 -15.10 -1.67 28.35
CA ALA A 197 -14.02 -1.80 27.40
C ALA A 197 -13.78 -3.30 27.15
N ALA A 198 -13.84 -3.72 25.88
CA ALA A 198 -13.65 -5.12 25.54
C ALA A 198 -12.31 -5.62 26.07
N ALA A 199 -12.29 -6.83 26.64
CA ALA A 199 -11.08 -7.40 27.20
C ALA A 199 -9.98 -7.43 26.13
N PRO A 200 -8.73 -7.01 26.45
CA PRO A 200 -7.67 -6.89 25.47
C PRO A 200 -7.39 -8.25 24.81
N VAL A 201 -7.46 -8.29 23.49
CA VAL A 201 -7.24 -9.52 22.72
C VAL A 201 -5.79 -9.97 22.95
N PRO A 202 -5.52 -11.16 23.52
CA PRO A 202 -4.15 -11.58 23.83
C PRO A 202 -3.31 -11.73 22.56
N PRO A 203 -2.00 -11.43 22.60
CA PRO A 203 -1.08 -11.65 21.47
C PRO A 203 -0.96 -13.13 21.12
N ALA A 204 -0.68 -13.43 19.85
CA ALA A 204 -0.54 -14.82 19.42
C ALA A 204 0.71 -15.50 20.04
N PRO A 205 0.65 -16.77 20.46
CA PRO A 205 1.82 -17.50 20.91
C PRO A 205 2.86 -17.60 19.80
N ARG A 206 4.07 -17.05 20.00
CA ARG A 206 5.09 -16.91 18.94
C ARG A 206 5.47 -18.22 18.21
N ALA A 207 5.28 -19.37 18.85
CA ALA A 207 5.54 -20.69 18.26
C ALA A 207 4.42 -21.18 17.31
N GLU A 208 3.22 -20.59 17.40
CA GLU A 208 2.07 -20.85 16.51
C GLU A 208 2.06 -19.95 15.27
N ILE A 209 2.75 -18.81 15.31
CA ILE A 209 2.82 -17.84 14.20
C ILE A 209 3.63 -18.41 13.03
N GLU A 210 3.00 -18.52 11.85
CA GLU A 210 3.66 -18.90 10.60
C GLU A 210 4.10 -17.67 9.78
N ALA A 211 3.34 -16.57 9.83
CA ALA A 211 3.69 -15.31 9.19
C ALA A 211 3.20 -14.10 10.02
N THR A 212 3.97 -13.00 10.03
CA THR A 212 3.47 -11.69 10.47
C THR A 212 3.55 -10.71 9.30
N LEU A 213 2.38 -10.33 8.76
CA LEU A 213 2.32 -9.23 7.79
C LEU A 213 2.29 -7.90 8.53
N PHE A 214 3.09 -6.94 8.07
CA PHE A 214 3.05 -5.53 8.47
C PHE A 214 2.52 -4.69 7.31
N PHE A 215 1.68 -3.70 7.62
CA PHE A 215 0.98 -2.85 6.67
C PHE A 215 1.24 -1.38 7.01
N ILE A 216 1.80 -0.63 6.07
CA ILE A 216 2.10 0.80 6.22
C ILE A 216 1.91 1.50 4.87
N GLY A 217 0.93 2.39 4.75
CA GLY A 217 0.79 3.28 3.60
C GLY A 217 1.49 4.60 3.83
N ASP A 218 1.68 5.39 2.77
CA ASP A 218 1.88 6.84 2.88
C ASP A 218 3.17 7.19 3.65
N ALA A 219 4.18 6.33 3.46
CA ALA A 219 5.48 6.37 4.13
C ALA A 219 6.55 7.16 3.34
N GLY A 220 6.18 7.83 2.25
CA GLY A 220 7.09 8.44 1.28
C GLY A 220 7.69 9.79 1.67
N GLY A 221 7.66 10.18 2.94
CA GLY A 221 8.14 11.48 3.41
C GLY A 221 8.72 11.52 4.82
N PRO A 222 9.54 10.55 5.27
CA PRO A 222 10.18 10.61 6.58
C PRO A 222 11.12 11.80 6.67
N VAL A 223 11.03 12.54 7.78
CA VAL A 223 11.88 13.70 8.06
C VAL A 223 13.25 13.22 8.56
N GLY A 224 14.10 12.85 7.60
CA GLY A 224 15.40 12.22 7.85
C GLY A 224 15.27 10.75 8.24
N ASP A 225 16.38 10.15 8.68
CA ASP A 225 16.50 8.70 8.93
C ASP A 225 15.87 8.25 10.27
N SER A 226 15.16 9.15 10.96
CA SER A 226 14.65 8.98 12.32
C SER A 226 13.16 9.34 12.48
N ASP A 227 12.34 9.15 11.44
CA ASP A 227 10.88 9.29 11.59
C ASP A 227 10.36 8.32 12.67
N PRO A 228 9.58 8.79 13.66
CA PRO A 228 9.05 7.97 14.74
C PRO A 228 8.34 6.69 14.30
N VAL A 229 7.58 6.72 13.20
CA VAL A 229 6.82 5.55 12.70
C VAL A 229 7.77 4.49 12.14
N LEU A 230 8.77 4.90 11.37
CA LEU A 230 9.80 3.97 10.84
C LEU A 230 10.68 3.40 11.97
N VAL A 231 10.99 4.21 12.99
CA VAL A 231 11.71 3.77 14.20
C VAL A 231 10.89 2.72 14.97
N ALA A 232 9.59 2.97 15.17
CA ALA A 232 8.67 2.04 15.83
C ALA A 232 8.47 0.75 15.02
N LEU A 233 8.32 0.84 13.70
CA LEU A 233 8.18 -0.31 12.82
C LEU A 233 9.45 -1.18 12.83
N ARG A 234 10.65 -0.57 12.78
CA ARG A 234 11.92 -1.29 12.97
C ARG A 234 11.95 -2.07 14.29
N ALA A 235 11.48 -1.45 15.37
CA ALA A 235 11.41 -2.08 16.69
C ALA A 235 10.32 -3.17 16.77
N ALA A 236 9.27 -3.15 15.94
CA ALA A 236 8.28 -4.22 15.82
C ALA A 236 8.80 -5.40 15.00
N LEU A 237 9.41 -5.14 13.83
CA LEU A 237 10.01 -6.15 12.96
C LEU A 237 11.07 -6.98 13.70
N ALA A 238 11.93 -6.33 14.50
CA ALA A 238 12.93 -7.00 15.33
C ALA A 238 12.38 -7.90 16.45
N ARG A 239 11.06 -7.89 16.69
CA ARG A 239 10.36 -8.73 17.69
C ARG A 239 9.38 -9.74 17.07
N ALA A 240 9.16 -9.69 15.76
CA ALA A 240 8.15 -10.48 15.07
C ALA A 240 8.64 -11.89 14.68
N SER A 241 7.71 -12.82 14.51
CA SER A 241 7.98 -14.17 14.01
C SER A 241 7.66 -14.22 12.51
N HIS A 242 8.67 -14.43 11.66
CA HIS A 242 8.54 -14.46 10.19
C HIS A 242 7.92 -13.16 9.61
N PRO A 243 8.56 -12.00 9.83
CA PRO A 243 8.06 -10.71 9.34
C PRO A 243 8.08 -10.59 7.81
N PHE A 244 7.02 -10.01 7.27
CA PHE A 244 6.88 -9.59 5.88
C PHE A 244 6.21 -8.21 5.85
N VAL A 245 6.70 -7.27 5.05
CA VAL A 245 6.17 -5.89 5.02
C VAL A 245 5.48 -5.58 3.69
N VAL A 246 4.32 -4.94 3.77
CA VAL A 246 3.62 -4.35 2.63
C VAL A 246 3.62 -2.83 2.80
N PHE A 247 4.27 -2.15 1.87
CA PHE A 247 4.16 -0.70 1.72
C PHE A 247 2.97 -0.41 0.78
N LEU A 248 1.96 0.29 1.27
CA LEU A 248 0.61 0.41 0.66
C LEU A 248 0.46 1.68 -0.19
N GLY A 249 1.42 1.92 -1.08
CA GLY A 249 1.47 3.12 -1.91
C GLY A 249 2.03 4.34 -1.21
N ASP A 250 2.23 5.37 -2.02
CA ASP A 250 2.87 6.63 -1.67
C ASP A 250 4.20 6.46 -0.95
N ASN A 251 5.04 5.67 -1.62
CA ASN A 251 6.38 5.32 -1.18
C ASN A 251 7.37 6.48 -1.42
N VAL A 252 7.04 7.47 -2.27
CA VAL A 252 7.76 8.75 -2.41
C VAL A 252 6.84 9.96 -2.67
N TYR A 253 6.74 10.85 -1.69
CA TYR A 253 6.17 12.19 -1.88
C TYR A 253 7.20 13.19 -2.45
N PRO A 254 6.76 14.23 -3.18
CA PRO A 254 5.39 14.50 -3.60
C PRO A 254 5.06 13.98 -5.01
N ARG A 255 6.01 13.39 -5.75
CA ARG A 255 5.81 12.92 -7.15
C ARG A 255 6.69 11.72 -7.52
N GLY A 256 6.73 10.70 -6.68
CA GLY A 256 7.41 9.44 -7.00
C GLY A 256 8.92 9.60 -7.13
N LEU A 257 9.56 8.66 -7.80
CA LEU A 257 10.98 8.74 -8.12
C LEU A 257 11.21 9.45 -9.48
N PRO A 258 11.73 10.70 -9.51
CA PRO A 258 11.93 11.46 -10.73
C PRO A 258 13.12 10.93 -11.56
N ASP A 259 13.37 11.56 -12.71
CA ASP A 259 14.53 11.28 -13.56
C ASP A 259 15.87 11.54 -12.83
N SER A 260 16.97 10.91 -13.30
CA SER A 260 18.31 11.08 -12.72
C SER A 260 18.86 12.51 -12.83
N SER A 261 18.34 13.34 -13.73
CA SER A 261 18.73 14.74 -13.89
C SER A 261 17.99 15.73 -12.97
N SER A 262 16.93 15.30 -12.26
CA SER A 262 16.15 16.17 -11.37
C SER A 262 16.92 16.48 -10.06
N PRO A 263 16.83 17.71 -9.51
CA PRO A 263 17.43 18.02 -8.22
C PRO A 263 16.74 17.30 -7.05
N GLU A 264 15.45 16.96 -7.19
CA GLU A 264 14.69 16.17 -6.20
C GLU A 264 15.15 14.70 -6.15
N ARG A 265 15.69 14.19 -7.28
CA ARG A 265 16.87 13.29 -7.33
C ARG A 265 17.11 12.44 -6.08
N LEU A 266 18.05 12.95 -5.28
CA LEU A 266 18.65 12.32 -4.11
C LEU A 266 17.70 12.28 -2.90
N ASP A 267 16.73 13.19 -2.83
CA ASP A 267 15.74 13.26 -1.75
C ASP A 267 14.74 12.11 -1.88
N ALA A 268 14.25 11.88 -3.10
CA ALA A 268 13.41 10.75 -3.47
C ALA A 268 14.08 9.39 -3.20
N GLU A 269 15.35 9.23 -3.59
CA GLU A 269 16.11 8.01 -3.28
C GLU A 269 16.32 7.79 -1.78
N ARG A 270 16.57 8.84 -0.99
CA ARG A 270 16.71 8.71 0.47
C ARG A 270 15.42 8.17 1.10
N ARG A 271 14.25 8.67 0.68
CA ARG A 271 12.93 8.24 1.20
C ARG A 271 12.69 6.74 0.96
N LEU A 272 12.98 6.24 -0.24
CA LEU A 272 12.94 4.80 -0.53
C LEU A 272 13.99 4.01 0.25
N ARG A 273 15.23 4.54 0.33
CA ARG A 273 16.34 3.87 1.01
C ARG A 273 16.09 3.70 2.51
N ALA A 274 15.43 4.66 3.17
CA ALA A 274 14.99 4.55 4.57
C ALA A 274 13.99 3.40 4.78
N GLN A 275 12.98 3.25 3.90
CA GLN A 275 12.03 2.15 3.93
C GLN A 275 12.71 0.79 3.66
N LEU A 276 13.60 0.73 2.67
CA LEU A 276 14.37 -0.48 2.32
C LEU A 276 15.37 -0.90 3.42
N GLN A 277 15.88 0.05 4.21
CA GLN A 277 16.71 -0.26 5.40
C GLN A 277 15.93 -1.04 6.47
N LEU A 278 14.61 -0.86 6.61
CA LEU A 278 13.79 -1.64 7.55
C LEU A 278 13.81 -3.13 7.22
N LEU A 279 13.69 -3.46 5.93
CA LEU A 279 13.74 -4.83 5.43
C LEU A 279 15.10 -5.47 5.69
N ARG A 280 16.18 -4.78 5.27
CA ARG A 280 17.57 -5.22 5.48
C ARG A 280 17.89 -5.45 6.96
N ALA A 281 17.52 -4.50 7.83
CA ALA A 281 17.83 -4.55 9.26
C ALA A 281 17.06 -5.64 10.03
N SER A 282 15.96 -6.16 9.46
CA SER A 282 15.13 -7.23 10.04
C SER A 282 15.23 -8.56 9.29
N SER A 283 15.93 -8.60 8.14
CA SER A 283 15.87 -9.68 7.14
C SER A 283 14.45 -10.00 6.65
N ALA A 284 13.49 -9.09 6.86
CA ALA A 284 12.12 -9.23 6.37
C ALA A 284 12.08 -9.12 4.85
N ARG A 285 11.25 -9.95 4.21
CA ARG A 285 10.85 -9.72 2.82
C ARG A 285 9.83 -8.58 2.78
N GLY A 286 9.77 -7.85 1.67
CA GLY A 286 8.75 -6.82 1.52
C GLY A 286 8.32 -6.56 0.08
N VAL A 287 7.14 -5.98 -0.07
CA VAL A 287 6.61 -5.53 -1.35
C VAL A 287 6.12 -4.09 -1.25
N PHE A 288 6.30 -3.34 -2.32
CA PHE A 288 5.84 -1.97 -2.47
C PHE A 288 4.73 -1.96 -3.51
N VAL A 289 3.51 -1.64 -3.10
CA VAL A 289 2.41 -1.29 -4.02
C VAL A 289 2.59 0.19 -4.40
N PRO A 290 2.34 0.63 -5.64
CA PRO A 290 2.41 2.04 -6.00
C PRO A 290 1.14 2.83 -5.62
N GLY A 291 1.33 4.07 -5.15
CA GLY A 291 0.26 5.05 -4.93
C GLY A 291 0.18 6.14 -6.00
N ASN A 292 -0.70 7.10 -5.80
CA ASN A 292 -0.95 8.17 -6.77
C ASN A 292 0.20 9.19 -6.86
N HIS A 293 0.89 9.45 -5.75
CA HIS A 293 2.10 10.27 -5.74
C HIS A 293 3.26 9.51 -6.38
N ASP A 294 3.38 8.19 -6.21
CA ASP A 294 4.39 7.37 -6.92
C ASP A 294 4.27 7.45 -8.44
N TRP A 295 3.04 7.50 -8.97
CA TRP A 295 2.71 7.79 -10.37
C TRP A 295 2.94 9.27 -10.75
N ALA A 296 4.05 9.86 -10.28
CA ALA A 296 4.44 11.26 -10.50
C ALA A 296 3.38 12.31 -10.08
N GLY A 297 2.54 12.00 -9.07
CA GLY A 297 1.38 12.81 -8.71
C GLY A 297 0.31 12.78 -9.82
N MET A 298 -0.05 11.59 -10.28
CA MET A 298 -0.91 11.31 -11.45
C MET A 298 -0.39 11.86 -12.81
N GLY A 299 0.80 12.45 -12.85
CA GLY A 299 1.32 13.19 -14.00
C GLY A 299 1.62 12.34 -15.25
N PRO A 300 1.92 12.98 -16.40
CA PRO A 300 2.21 12.26 -17.66
C PRO A 300 3.51 11.43 -17.60
N ASP A 301 4.41 11.75 -16.66
CA ASP A 301 5.64 11.01 -16.34
C ASP A 301 5.38 9.81 -15.40
N GLY A 302 4.14 9.58 -14.96
CA GLY A 302 3.81 8.61 -13.90
C GLY A 302 4.24 7.18 -14.17
N TRP A 303 4.00 6.67 -15.38
CA TRP A 303 4.46 5.32 -15.75
C TRP A 303 5.99 5.21 -15.74
N ASP A 304 6.69 6.29 -16.08
CA ASP A 304 8.16 6.32 -16.08
C ASP A 304 8.71 6.46 -14.66
N ALA A 305 8.01 7.18 -13.77
CA ALA A 305 8.30 7.20 -12.34
C ALA A 305 8.18 5.80 -11.72
N ILE A 306 7.09 5.07 -11.97
CA ILE A 306 6.95 3.68 -11.50
C ILE A 306 8.07 2.79 -12.04
N ARG A 307 8.38 2.87 -13.34
CA ARG A 307 9.47 2.08 -13.94
C ARG A 307 10.86 2.47 -13.39
N ARG A 308 11.09 3.74 -13.01
CA ARG A 308 12.32 4.18 -12.31
C ARG A 308 12.37 3.65 -10.88
N GLN A 309 11.25 3.68 -10.17
CA GLN A 309 11.08 3.25 -8.77
C GLN A 309 11.26 1.75 -8.60
N GLU A 310 10.66 0.95 -9.50
CA GLU A 310 10.86 -0.49 -9.60
C GLU A 310 12.35 -0.84 -9.78
N ARG A 311 13.05 -0.18 -10.72
CA ARG A 311 14.49 -0.39 -10.94
C ARG A 311 15.33 -0.03 -9.72
N PHE A 312 14.98 1.04 -9.00
CA PHE A 312 15.67 1.45 -7.78
C PHE A 312 15.47 0.42 -6.65
N ILE A 313 14.22 0.01 -6.39
CA ILE A 313 13.87 -1.01 -5.39
C ILE A 313 14.56 -2.35 -5.72
N ALA A 314 14.61 -2.74 -6.99
CA ALA A 314 15.30 -3.96 -7.43
C ALA A 314 16.83 -3.87 -7.28
N ALA A 315 17.45 -2.72 -7.58
CA ALA A 315 18.90 -2.54 -7.43
C ALA A 315 19.35 -2.53 -5.96
N GLU A 316 18.57 -1.87 -5.08
CA GLU A 316 18.85 -1.79 -3.65
C GLU A 316 18.44 -3.09 -2.91
N GLY A 317 17.33 -3.72 -3.30
CA GLY A 317 16.65 -4.80 -2.59
C GLY A 317 17.30 -6.19 -2.64
N VAL A 318 18.47 -6.33 -3.27
CA VAL A 318 19.22 -7.61 -3.42
C VAL A 318 20.16 -7.88 -2.23
N GLY A 319 20.50 -6.86 -1.44
CA GLY A 319 21.47 -6.97 -0.34
C GLY A 319 20.87 -7.38 1.01
N GLY A 320 21.01 -8.65 1.40
CA GLY A 320 20.96 -9.07 2.82
C GLY A 320 19.71 -9.82 3.28
N GLY A 321 19.46 -11.03 2.75
CA GLY A 321 18.51 -12.01 3.28
C GLY A 321 17.02 -11.72 3.01
N GLY A 322 16.56 -10.51 3.33
CA GLY A 322 15.24 -10.00 2.99
C GLY A 322 15.25 -9.35 1.60
N GLY A 323 14.42 -9.85 0.68
CA GLY A 323 14.25 -9.29 -0.66
C GLY A 323 13.08 -8.32 -0.77
N ALA A 324 13.24 -7.29 -1.60
CA ALA A 324 12.22 -6.27 -1.89
C ALA A 324 11.80 -6.28 -3.38
N ALA A 325 10.54 -5.96 -3.67
CA ALA A 325 10.04 -5.76 -5.03
C ALA A 325 8.92 -4.70 -5.07
N LEU A 326 8.82 -3.93 -6.16
CA LEU A 326 7.59 -3.19 -6.49
C LEU A 326 6.64 -4.15 -7.20
N LEU A 327 5.38 -4.23 -6.74
CA LEU A 327 4.36 -5.12 -7.30
C LEU A 327 3.02 -4.40 -7.44
N PRO A 328 2.30 -4.56 -8.57
CA PRO A 328 2.71 -5.30 -9.76
C PRO A 328 3.85 -4.64 -10.54
N SER A 329 4.67 -5.44 -11.21
CA SER A 329 5.84 -4.97 -11.97
C SER A 329 5.46 -4.13 -13.20
N GLY A 330 6.37 -3.26 -13.64
CA GLY A 330 6.23 -2.46 -14.85
C GLY A 330 5.08 -1.44 -14.88
N GLY A 331 4.41 -1.17 -13.75
CA GLY A 331 3.18 -0.36 -13.69
C GLY A 331 1.94 -1.07 -14.23
N CYS A 332 1.93 -2.41 -14.23
CA CYS A 332 0.76 -3.20 -14.61
C CYS A 332 -0.35 -3.15 -13.54
N PRO A 333 -1.64 -3.29 -13.90
CA PRO A 333 -2.75 -3.27 -12.94
C PRO A 333 -2.74 -4.43 -11.93
N GLY A 334 -2.04 -5.52 -12.26
CA GLY A 334 -2.08 -6.78 -11.50
C GLY A 334 -3.22 -7.70 -11.97
N PRO A 335 -3.62 -8.68 -11.14
CA PRO A 335 -3.04 -9.03 -9.85
C PRO A 335 -1.61 -9.57 -9.96
N ALA A 336 -0.75 -9.20 -9.02
CA ALA A 336 0.53 -9.88 -8.77
C ALA A 336 0.45 -10.71 -7.48
N LEU A 337 0.93 -11.95 -7.50
CA LEU A 337 0.71 -12.93 -6.43
C LEU A 337 2.00 -13.23 -5.67
N VAL A 338 1.92 -13.24 -4.33
CA VAL A 338 3.00 -13.70 -3.45
C VAL A 338 2.42 -14.60 -2.36
N ASP A 339 2.77 -15.88 -2.36
CA ASP A 339 2.47 -16.76 -1.23
C ASP A 339 3.45 -16.51 -0.09
N VAL A 340 2.91 -16.31 1.12
CA VAL A 340 3.65 -16.07 2.36
C VAL A 340 3.39 -17.26 3.29
N GLY A 341 4.33 -18.20 3.29
CA GLY A 341 4.16 -19.50 3.94
C GLY A 341 3.13 -20.38 3.23
N SER A 342 2.52 -21.29 3.99
CA SER A 342 1.38 -22.11 3.59
C SER A 342 0.01 -21.52 4.00
N VAL A 343 0.03 -20.39 4.71
CA VAL A 343 -1.17 -19.78 5.33
C VAL A 343 -1.74 -18.57 4.58
N VAL A 344 -0.95 -17.81 3.81
CA VAL A 344 -1.41 -16.56 3.18
C VAL A 344 -1.07 -16.48 1.70
N ARG A 345 -2.04 -16.05 0.89
CA ARG A 345 -1.81 -15.52 -0.47
C ARG A 345 -2.00 -14.01 -0.45
N LEU A 346 -0.94 -13.28 -0.77
CA LEU A 346 -0.94 -11.85 -1.00
C LEU A 346 -1.27 -11.56 -2.47
N VAL A 347 -2.17 -10.62 -2.72
CA VAL A 347 -2.64 -10.23 -4.06
C VAL A 347 -2.47 -8.72 -4.21
N ALA A 348 -1.40 -8.29 -4.88
CA ALA A 348 -1.11 -6.87 -5.10
C ALA A 348 -1.79 -6.34 -6.37
N LEU A 349 -2.38 -5.14 -6.28
CA LEU A 349 -3.07 -4.43 -7.35
C LEU A 349 -2.53 -3.01 -7.48
N ASP A 350 -2.22 -2.57 -8.70
CA ASP A 350 -1.99 -1.15 -8.98
C ASP A 350 -3.35 -0.47 -9.18
N THR A 351 -3.89 0.07 -8.10
CA THR A 351 -5.14 0.86 -8.15
C THR A 351 -5.00 2.16 -8.92
N GLN A 352 -3.80 2.79 -8.94
CA GLN A 352 -3.65 4.03 -9.69
C GLN A 352 -3.68 3.78 -11.20
N TRP A 353 -3.28 2.61 -11.70
CA TRP A 353 -3.50 2.24 -13.11
C TRP A 353 -4.97 2.42 -13.55
N TRP A 354 -5.95 2.21 -12.66
CA TRP A 354 -7.35 2.45 -12.99
C TRP A 354 -7.66 3.96 -13.10
N LEU A 355 -7.21 4.74 -12.12
CA LEU A 355 -7.50 6.16 -11.93
C LEU A 355 -6.55 7.12 -12.70
N GLN A 356 -5.57 6.56 -13.41
CA GLN A 356 -4.58 7.30 -14.20
C GLN A 356 -5.10 7.65 -15.59
N ASP A 357 -5.31 8.94 -15.87
CA ASP A 357 -5.65 9.44 -17.21
C ASP A 357 -4.44 9.53 -18.15
N GLY A 358 -3.23 9.65 -17.59
CA GLY A 358 -1.97 9.74 -18.33
C GLY A 358 -1.52 8.40 -18.95
N PRO A 359 -0.30 8.38 -19.56
CA PRO A 359 0.27 7.17 -20.13
C PRO A 359 0.34 6.03 -19.12
N LYS A 360 -0.15 4.84 -19.50
CA LYS A 360 -0.16 3.61 -18.69
C LYS A 360 -0.14 2.37 -19.59
N PRO A 361 0.32 1.19 -19.11
CA PRO A 361 0.40 -0.02 -19.93
C PRO A 361 -0.98 -0.67 -20.13
N ALA A 362 -1.77 -0.15 -21.06
CA ALA A 362 -3.10 -0.65 -21.42
C ALA A 362 -3.21 -1.05 -22.90
N GLY A 363 -4.25 -1.82 -23.25
CA GLY A 363 -4.58 -2.17 -24.62
C GLY A 363 -3.64 -3.20 -25.28
N PRO A 364 -3.75 -3.42 -26.61
CA PRO A 364 -3.09 -4.53 -27.30
C PRO A 364 -1.56 -4.53 -27.20
N SER A 365 -0.93 -3.35 -27.18
CA SER A 365 0.52 -3.15 -27.08
C SER A 365 1.08 -3.28 -25.66
N SER A 366 0.23 -3.36 -24.64
CA SER A 366 0.68 -3.57 -23.26
C SER A 366 1.39 -4.92 -23.10
N THR A 367 2.51 -4.94 -22.38
CA THR A 367 3.25 -6.16 -22.03
C THR A 367 2.66 -6.89 -20.81
N CYS A 368 1.65 -6.30 -20.15
CA CYS A 368 1.00 -6.87 -18.98
C CYS A 368 0.20 -8.14 -19.31
N ALA A 369 0.01 -9.00 -18.31
CA ALA A 369 -0.86 -10.18 -18.41
C ALA A 369 -2.33 -9.77 -18.58
N ALA A 370 -2.84 -8.93 -17.67
CA ALA A 370 -4.10 -8.22 -17.84
C ALA A 370 -3.84 -6.87 -18.55
N ARG A 371 -4.59 -6.58 -19.62
CA ARG A 371 -4.41 -5.38 -20.48
C ARG A 371 -5.64 -4.48 -20.57
N SER A 372 -6.72 -4.86 -19.89
CA SER A 372 -8.00 -4.18 -19.81
C SER A 372 -8.65 -4.50 -18.46
N GLU A 373 -9.54 -3.64 -17.98
CA GLU A 373 -10.25 -3.79 -16.70
C GLU A 373 -10.90 -5.17 -16.54
N ALA A 374 -11.60 -5.66 -17.57
CA ALA A 374 -12.21 -7.00 -17.59
C ALA A 374 -11.16 -8.12 -17.42
N ALA A 375 -10.00 -8.02 -18.07
CA ALA A 375 -8.92 -8.99 -17.92
C ALA A 375 -8.29 -8.96 -16.51
N VAL A 376 -8.28 -7.80 -15.83
CA VAL A 376 -7.87 -7.71 -14.42
C VAL A 376 -8.90 -8.41 -13.53
N VAL A 377 -10.19 -8.14 -13.75
CA VAL A 377 -11.30 -8.76 -12.99
C VAL A 377 -11.27 -10.29 -13.11
N ASP A 378 -11.10 -10.85 -14.30
CA ASP A 378 -11.04 -12.31 -14.50
C ASP A 378 -9.75 -12.93 -13.93
N SER A 379 -8.62 -12.23 -14.05
CA SER A 379 -7.36 -12.65 -13.41
C SER A 379 -7.47 -12.63 -11.89
N LEU A 380 -8.18 -11.65 -11.33
CA LEU A 380 -8.43 -11.48 -9.90
C LEU A 380 -9.37 -12.58 -9.38
N ARG A 381 -10.48 -12.87 -10.07
CA ARG A 381 -11.34 -14.04 -9.77
C ARG A 381 -10.52 -15.34 -9.70
N SER A 382 -9.63 -15.57 -10.68
CA SER A 382 -8.74 -16.73 -10.74
C SER A 382 -7.76 -16.78 -9.55
N ALA A 383 -7.12 -15.66 -9.22
CA ALA A 383 -6.18 -15.55 -8.10
C ALA A 383 -6.80 -15.89 -6.73
N LEU A 384 -8.07 -15.53 -6.54
CA LEU A 384 -8.85 -15.78 -5.32
C LEU A 384 -9.29 -17.25 -5.25
N ALA A 385 -9.88 -17.77 -6.33
CA ALA A 385 -10.38 -19.15 -6.40
C ALA A 385 -9.26 -20.21 -6.27
N THR A 386 -8.03 -19.87 -6.66
CA THR A 386 -6.87 -20.78 -6.62
C THR A 386 -6.03 -20.68 -5.35
N ALA A 387 -6.51 -20.06 -4.27
CA ALA A 387 -5.74 -19.83 -3.04
C ALA A 387 -5.36 -21.09 -2.22
N ASP A 388 -5.86 -22.28 -2.60
CA ASP A 388 -5.67 -23.59 -1.93
C ASP A 388 -5.99 -23.59 -0.42
N GLY A 389 -6.92 -22.74 0.02
CA GLY A 389 -7.29 -22.59 1.43
C GLY A 389 -6.33 -21.74 2.27
N ARG A 390 -5.40 -21.02 1.65
CA ARG A 390 -4.72 -19.87 2.29
C ARG A 390 -5.75 -18.76 2.57
N ALA A 391 -5.51 -17.98 3.62
CA ALA A 391 -6.17 -16.69 3.78
C ALA A 391 -5.73 -15.75 2.65
N VAL A 392 -6.68 -15.09 1.98
CA VAL A 392 -6.36 -14.13 0.92
C VAL A 392 -6.35 -12.72 1.46
N VAL A 393 -5.24 -12.03 1.20
CA VAL A 393 -4.98 -10.64 1.56
C VAL A 393 -4.77 -9.87 0.25
N VAL A 394 -5.74 -9.04 -0.13
CA VAL A 394 -5.57 -8.09 -1.24
C VAL A 394 -4.87 -6.84 -0.71
N VAL A 395 -3.93 -6.30 -1.47
CA VAL A 395 -3.20 -5.08 -1.10
C VAL A 395 -3.16 -4.10 -2.28
N ALA A 396 -3.45 -2.85 -1.95
CA ALA A 396 -3.66 -1.75 -2.87
C ALA A 396 -3.12 -0.45 -2.23
N HIS A 397 -3.23 0.67 -2.94
CA HIS A 397 -3.11 1.99 -2.32
C HIS A 397 -4.49 2.56 -1.98
N HIS A 398 -5.42 2.55 -2.94
CA HIS A 398 -6.75 3.12 -2.79
C HIS A 398 -7.71 2.18 -2.02
N PRO A 399 -8.36 2.63 -0.92
CA PRO A 399 -9.26 1.81 -0.10
C PRO A 399 -10.61 1.52 -0.78
N LEU A 400 -11.27 0.42 -0.39
CA LEU A 400 -12.64 0.11 -0.85
C LEU A 400 -13.70 0.98 -0.14
N ALA A 401 -13.43 1.37 1.10
CA ALA A 401 -14.27 2.24 1.91
C ALA A 401 -13.40 2.95 2.96
N SER A 402 -13.68 4.22 3.23
CA SER A 402 -12.92 5.03 4.19
C SER A 402 -13.81 6.08 4.85
N GLY A 403 -13.56 6.34 6.14
CA GLY A 403 -14.12 7.47 6.86
C GLY A 403 -13.26 8.74 6.76
N GLY A 404 -12.27 8.80 5.86
CA GLY A 404 -11.40 9.97 5.66
C GLY A 404 -11.83 10.92 4.54
N PRO A 405 -11.06 12.00 4.29
CA PRO A 405 -11.31 12.98 3.23
C PRO A 405 -11.54 12.39 1.84
N HIS A 406 -10.81 11.34 1.43
CA HIS A 406 -10.99 10.70 0.13
C HIS A 406 -12.25 9.81 0.06
N GLY A 407 -12.77 9.38 1.22
CA GLY A 407 -14.12 8.85 1.38
C GLY A 407 -15.23 9.92 1.40
N GLY A 408 -14.90 11.21 1.23
CA GLY A 408 -15.85 12.33 1.31
C GLY A 408 -16.12 12.85 2.72
N HIS A 409 -15.39 12.37 3.74
CA HIS A 409 -15.65 12.72 5.14
C HIS A 409 -14.71 13.82 5.65
N PHE A 410 -15.29 14.99 5.92
CA PHE A 410 -14.58 16.20 6.33
C PHE A 410 -14.96 16.67 7.74
N GLY A 411 -14.00 17.23 8.48
CA GLY A 411 -14.22 17.82 9.79
C GLY A 411 -14.53 19.31 9.70
N TRP A 412 -15.01 19.91 10.80
CA TRP A 412 -15.31 21.34 10.86
C TRP A 412 -14.09 22.24 10.50
N LYS A 413 -12.87 21.74 10.73
CA LYS A 413 -11.63 22.44 10.38
C LYS A 413 -11.43 22.54 8.86
N ASP A 414 -11.91 21.57 8.10
CA ASP A 414 -11.77 21.52 6.65
C ASP A 414 -12.75 22.48 5.97
N HIS A 415 -13.95 22.64 6.52
CA HIS A 415 -14.93 23.63 6.07
C HIS A 415 -14.53 25.09 6.40
N ILE A 416 -13.85 25.32 7.54
CA ILE A 416 -13.42 26.67 7.95
C ILE A 416 -12.02 27.02 7.42
N PHE A 417 -11.09 26.06 7.30
CA PHE A 417 -9.69 26.27 6.90
C PHE A 417 -9.28 25.32 5.75
N PRO A 418 -9.99 25.28 4.62
CA PRO A 418 -9.79 24.28 3.55
C PRO A 418 -8.38 24.30 2.95
N LEU A 419 -7.73 25.46 2.93
CA LEU A 419 -6.39 25.64 2.39
C LEU A 419 -5.34 24.81 3.15
N ARG A 420 -5.65 24.34 4.36
CA ARG A 420 -4.77 23.44 5.13
C ARG A 420 -4.65 22.03 4.53
N ASN A 421 -5.57 21.66 3.64
CA ASN A 421 -5.52 20.42 2.86
C ASN A 421 -4.75 20.58 1.54
N LEU A 422 -4.31 21.79 1.21
CA LEU A 422 -3.28 22.05 0.21
C LEU A 422 -1.91 22.23 0.88
N GLU A 423 -1.86 23.08 1.91
CA GLU A 423 -0.64 23.44 2.63
C GLU A 423 -0.92 23.60 4.13
N SER A 424 -0.38 22.69 4.95
CA SER A 424 -0.77 22.49 6.36
C SER A 424 -0.66 23.73 7.27
N TRP A 425 0.10 24.76 6.85
CA TRP A 425 0.33 26.02 7.54
C TRP A 425 -0.70 27.12 7.23
N LEU A 426 -1.54 26.97 6.20
CA LEU A 426 -2.51 27.99 5.76
C LEU A 426 -3.75 28.08 6.68
N TRP A 427 -3.57 28.58 7.90
CA TRP A 427 -4.64 28.86 8.87
C TRP A 427 -5.49 30.10 8.53
N ILE A 428 -5.93 30.22 7.26
CA ILE A 428 -6.80 31.31 6.79
C ILE A 428 -8.27 30.87 6.92
N PRO A 429 -9.09 31.52 7.77
CA PRO A 429 -10.49 31.17 7.91
C PRO A 429 -11.30 31.65 6.71
N LEU A 430 -11.95 30.72 6.01
CA LEU A 430 -12.84 30.94 4.88
C LEU A 430 -14.23 30.35 5.17
N PRO A 431 -15.00 30.84 6.17
CA PRO A 431 -16.34 30.33 6.42
C PRO A 431 -17.26 30.52 5.19
N VAL A 432 -18.23 29.62 5.03
CA VAL A 432 -19.14 29.50 3.87
C VAL A 432 -18.42 29.13 2.56
N ILE A 433 -17.53 30.00 2.05
CA ILE A 433 -16.79 29.76 0.81
C ILE A 433 -15.89 28.53 0.92
N GLY A 434 -15.30 28.30 2.09
CA GLY A 434 -14.36 27.20 2.32
C GLY A 434 -15.00 25.82 2.28
N SER A 435 -16.31 25.72 2.56
CA SER A 435 -17.07 24.48 2.37
C SER A 435 -17.16 24.03 0.91
N VAL A 436 -16.92 24.91 -0.07
CA VAL A 436 -16.97 24.54 -1.50
C VAL A 436 -15.93 23.48 -1.84
N TYR A 437 -14.74 23.50 -1.22
CA TYR A 437 -13.70 22.50 -1.49
C TYR A 437 -14.06 21.10 -0.91
N PRO A 438 -14.41 20.94 0.38
CA PRO A 438 -14.98 19.70 0.91
C PRO A 438 -16.17 19.18 0.11
N ILE A 439 -17.16 20.03 -0.21
CA ILE A 439 -18.36 19.62 -0.96
C ILE A 439 -18.01 19.16 -2.38
N ALA A 440 -17.03 19.79 -3.04
CA ALA A 440 -16.57 19.36 -4.36
C ALA A 440 -15.84 18.01 -4.32
N ARG A 441 -15.02 17.76 -3.28
CA ARG A 441 -14.36 16.46 -3.04
C ARG A 441 -15.38 15.37 -2.70
N GLU A 442 -16.33 15.66 -1.82
CA GLU A 442 -17.49 14.81 -1.52
C GLU A 442 -18.30 14.48 -2.80
N SER A 443 -18.41 15.45 -3.72
CA SER A 443 -19.04 15.29 -5.05
C SER A 443 -18.14 14.63 -6.12
N GLY A 444 -16.94 14.14 -5.76
CA GLY A 444 -16.08 13.36 -6.66
C GLY A 444 -15.27 14.16 -7.68
N ILE A 445 -14.89 15.43 -7.38
CA ILE A 445 -14.13 16.28 -8.30
C ILE A 445 -12.73 15.75 -8.66
N SER A 446 -12.17 14.84 -7.87
CA SER A 446 -10.93 14.13 -8.20
C SER A 446 -11.21 12.66 -8.49
N SER A 447 -10.54 12.05 -9.48
CA SER A 447 -10.54 10.58 -9.67
C SER A 447 -10.05 9.81 -8.44
N GLN A 448 -9.40 10.52 -7.51
CA GLN A 448 -8.86 10.07 -6.24
C GLN A 448 -9.89 10.03 -5.09
N ASP A 449 -11.11 10.52 -5.35
CA ASP A 449 -12.24 10.50 -4.40
C ASP A 449 -13.15 9.30 -4.68
N VAL A 450 -13.60 8.62 -3.63
CA VAL A 450 -14.44 7.41 -3.70
C VAL A 450 -15.77 7.65 -4.45
N SER A 451 -16.28 8.89 -4.42
CA SER A 451 -17.50 9.32 -5.10
C SER A 451 -17.32 9.68 -6.59
N SER A 452 -16.09 9.67 -7.12
CA SER A 452 -15.85 9.90 -8.55
C SER A 452 -16.29 8.71 -9.41
N ALA A 453 -16.60 8.98 -10.69
CA ALA A 453 -17.07 7.94 -11.60
C ALA A 453 -15.99 6.88 -11.89
N GLU A 454 -14.72 7.27 -11.88
CA GLU A 454 -13.54 6.45 -12.16
C GLU A 454 -13.32 5.45 -11.01
N TYR A 455 -13.32 5.96 -9.79
CA TYR A 455 -13.21 5.16 -8.57
C TYR A 455 -14.44 4.24 -8.39
N GLY A 456 -15.64 4.75 -8.65
CA GLY A 456 -16.87 3.95 -8.64
C GLY A 456 -16.85 2.76 -9.61
N ARG A 457 -16.29 2.92 -10.82
CA ARG A 457 -16.10 1.81 -11.78
C ARG A 457 -15.11 0.76 -11.24
N MET A 458 -13.98 1.20 -10.67
CA MET A 458 -13.00 0.30 -10.04
C MET A 458 -13.62 -0.51 -8.89
N LEU A 459 -14.44 0.12 -8.03
CA LEU A 459 -15.11 -0.56 -6.92
C LEU A 459 -16.11 -1.62 -7.40
N VAL A 460 -16.94 -1.30 -8.41
CA VAL A 460 -17.87 -2.27 -9.01
C VAL A 460 -17.13 -3.44 -9.67
N ALA A 461 -15.99 -3.16 -10.31
CA ALA A 461 -15.14 -4.18 -10.90
C ALA A 461 -14.53 -5.11 -9.83
N PHE A 462 -14.04 -4.58 -8.72
CA PHE A 462 -13.46 -5.36 -7.61
C PHE A 462 -14.53 -6.15 -6.84
N ASP A 463 -15.69 -5.57 -6.54
CA ASP A 463 -16.81 -6.31 -5.91
C ASP A 463 -17.26 -7.49 -6.79
N SER A 464 -17.38 -7.25 -8.11
CA SER A 464 -17.67 -8.31 -9.08
C SER A 464 -16.57 -9.38 -9.18
N ALA A 465 -15.31 -9.05 -8.86
CA ALA A 465 -14.23 -10.03 -8.76
C ALA A 465 -14.27 -10.81 -7.43
N PHE A 466 -14.61 -10.16 -6.32
CA PHE A 466 -14.62 -10.74 -4.97
C PHE A 466 -15.87 -11.56 -4.67
N SER A 467 -16.98 -11.29 -5.37
CA SER A 467 -18.29 -11.94 -5.20
C SER A 467 -18.27 -13.47 -5.02
N GLY A 468 -17.46 -14.18 -5.80
CA GLY A 468 -17.34 -15.65 -5.74
C GLY A 468 -16.28 -16.20 -4.77
N SER A 469 -15.40 -15.35 -4.22
CA SER A 469 -14.30 -15.76 -3.32
C SER A 469 -13.79 -14.56 -2.50
N ARG A 470 -14.61 -14.15 -1.53
CA ARG A 470 -14.42 -12.95 -0.71
C ARG A 470 -13.07 -12.95 0.05
N PRO A 471 -12.17 -11.96 -0.17
CA PRO A 471 -10.92 -11.82 0.58
C PRO A 471 -11.13 -11.71 2.09
N LEU A 472 -10.16 -12.17 2.89
CA LEU A 472 -10.16 -11.95 4.34
C LEU A 472 -9.83 -10.49 4.65
N ILE A 473 -8.82 -9.96 3.98
CA ILE A 473 -8.36 -8.57 4.10
C ILE A 473 -8.30 -7.96 2.71
N TYR A 474 -8.74 -6.71 2.61
CA TYR A 474 -8.21 -5.73 1.66
C TYR A 474 -7.50 -4.65 2.50
N ALA A 475 -6.29 -4.25 2.11
CA ALA A 475 -5.50 -3.25 2.84
C ALA A 475 -4.98 -2.15 1.91
N ALA A 476 -4.99 -0.91 2.42
CA ALA A 476 -4.82 0.32 1.67
C ALA A 476 -4.17 1.45 2.50
N GLY A 477 -3.70 2.49 1.81
CA GLY A 477 -3.19 3.75 2.36
C GLY A 477 -4.14 4.91 2.02
N HIS A 478 -3.59 5.97 1.41
CA HIS A 478 -4.29 7.09 0.73
C HIS A 478 -5.05 8.05 1.65
N ASP A 479 -5.93 7.55 2.52
CA ASP A 479 -6.49 8.36 3.60
C ASP A 479 -5.57 8.27 4.84
N HIS A 480 -4.97 9.41 5.21
CA HIS A 480 -3.91 9.51 6.22
C HIS A 480 -4.41 9.31 7.67
N ALA A 481 -4.86 8.11 7.98
CA ALA A 481 -5.41 7.66 9.26
C ALA A 481 -5.22 6.15 9.47
N GLN A 482 -5.68 5.63 10.61
CA GLN A 482 -5.71 4.20 10.92
C GLN A 482 -7.17 3.76 11.09
N GLN A 483 -7.66 2.86 10.22
CA GLN A 483 -9.06 2.42 10.18
C GLN A 483 -9.19 0.91 9.97
N VAL A 484 -10.02 0.26 10.79
CA VAL A 484 -10.42 -1.13 10.65
C VAL A 484 -11.93 -1.14 10.44
N ILE A 485 -12.37 -1.48 9.24
CA ILE A 485 -13.77 -1.42 8.81
C ILE A 485 -14.23 -2.84 8.45
N ARG A 486 -15.44 -3.24 8.87
CA ARG A 486 -16.03 -4.50 8.40
C ARG A 486 -16.62 -4.27 7.01
N GLY A 487 -15.98 -4.82 5.98
CA GLY A 487 -16.38 -4.56 4.59
C GLY A 487 -17.63 -5.32 4.14
N THR A 488 -18.00 -5.11 2.88
CA THR A 488 -18.94 -5.92 2.10
C THR A 488 -18.20 -6.82 1.11
N SER A 489 -17.31 -6.23 0.31
CA SER A 489 -16.58 -6.90 -0.78
C SER A 489 -15.34 -7.67 -0.30
N ALA A 490 -14.65 -7.17 0.73
CA ALA A 490 -13.68 -7.91 1.54
C ALA A 490 -14.24 -8.12 2.96
N ARG A 491 -13.79 -9.13 3.73
CA ARG A 491 -14.28 -9.33 5.12
C ARG A 491 -13.89 -8.17 6.03
N TYR A 492 -12.63 -7.76 5.96
CA TYR A 492 -12.10 -6.59 6.65
C TYR A 492 -11.38 -5.67 5.65
N GLU A 493 -11.63 -4.38 5.79
CA GLU A 493 -10.96 -3.29 5.08
C GLU A 493 -10.01 -2.60 6.08
N LEU A 494 -8.73 -2.49 5.73
CA LEU A 494 -7.67 -1.96 6.59
C LEU A 494 -7.02 -0.73 5.94
N VAL A 495 -7.37 0.47 6.40
CA VAL A 495 -6.74 1.72 5.97
C VAL A 495 -5.61 2.06 6.95
N SER A 496 -4.37 2.13 6.49
CA SER A 496 -3.19 2.32 7.35
C SER A 496 -2.22 3.40 6.82
N GLY A 497 -2.77 4.53 6.37
CA GLY A 497 -2.01 5.65 5.81
C GLY A 497 -1.35 6.58 6.82
N GLY A 498 -1.03 6.09 8.02
CA GLY A 498 -0.36 6.87 9.07
C GLY A 498 1.17 6.78 9.03
N GLY A 499 1.78 6.51 7.86
CA GLY A 499 3.17 6.09 7.73
C GLY A 499 4.25 7.12 8.06
N ILE A 500 3.90 8.41 8.16
CA ILE A 500 4.79 9.51 8.55
C ILE A 500 4.29 10.12 9.85
N PHE A 501 5.20 10.55 10.74
CA PHE A 501 4.77 11.17 11.99
C PHE A 501 4.14 12.55 11.79
N GLY A 502 2.86 12.68 12.15
CA GLY A 502 2.11 13.93 12.11
C GLY A 502 1.52 14.31 10.74
N HIS A 503 1.76 13.53 9.69
CA HIS A 503 1.06 13.69 8.40
C HIS A 503 -0.27 12.93 8.47
N LEU A 504 -1.36 13.63 8.81
CA LEU A 504 -2.63 13.01 9.21
C LEU A 504 -3.85 13.82 8.74
N GLY A 505 -4.87 13.10 8.26
CA GLY A 505 -6.15 13.66 7.82
C GLY A 505 -7.23 13.63 8.91
N HIS A 506 -8.44 14.09 8.55
CA HIS A 506 -9.64 13.80 9.34
C HIS A 506 -9.98 12.31 9.30
N VAL A 507 -10.77 11.83 10.25
CA VAL A 507 -11.46 10.54 10.12
C VAL A 507 -12.77 10.54 10.92
N ALA A 508 -13.84 10.08 10.28
CA ALA A 508 -15.16 9.83 10.83
C ALA A 508 -15.38 8.31 11.03
N THR A 509 -16.39 7.94 11.81
CA THR A 509 -16.80 6.54 12.00
C THR A 509 -17.96 6.18 11.08
N LEU A 510 -17.72 5.29 10.12
CA LEU A 510 -18.77 4.60 9.34
C LEU A 510 -19.50 3.56 10.22
N ASP A 511 -20.74 3.19 9.88
CA ASP A 511 -21.55 2.21 10.63
C ASP A 511 -20.86 0.85 10.85
N SER A 512 -20.02 0.41 9.91
CA SER A 512 -19.31 -0.87 9.98
C SER A 512 -17.92 -0.79 10.64
N THR A 513 -17.51 0.40 11.09
CA THR A 513 -16.22 0.67 11.74
C THR A 513 -16.02 -0.19 12.98
N ARG A 514 -14.81 -0.73 13.12
CA ARG A 514 -14.31 -1.45 14.31
C ARG A 514 -13.25 -0.64 15.05
N PHE A 515 -12.47 0.13 14.30
CA PHE A 515 -11.54 1.14 14.81
C PHE A 515 -11.39 2.26 13.77
N ALA A 516 -11.32 3.52 14.21
CA ALA A 516 -10.92 4.65 13.36
C ALA A 516 -10.21 5.69 14.21
N ARG A 517 -9.02 6.14 13.78
CA ARG A 517 -8.27 7.19 14.49
C ARG A 517 -7.29 7.92 13.56
N SER A 518 -7.36 9.25 13.60
CA SER A 518 -6.32 10.13 13.05
C SER A 518 -5.10 10.06 13.97
N ALA A 519 -4.14 9.20 13.60
CA ALA A 519 -2.90 8.95 14.34
C ALA A 519 -1.86 8.28 13.45
N SER A 520 -0.58 8.62 13.64
CA SER A 520 0.53 7.98 12.94
C SER A 520 0.80 6.58 13.51
N GLY A 521 1.22 5.66 12.65
CA GLY A 521 1.30 4.24 13.00
C GLY A 521 1.23 3.30 11.80
N PHE A 522 1.02 2.02 12.11
CA PHE A 522 0.97 0.92 11.14
C PHE A 522 0.13 -0.24 11.72
N MET A 523 -0.30 -1.17 10.87
CA MET A 523 -0.98 -2.39 11.30
C MET A 523 -0.08 -3.62 11.16
N GLN A 524 -0.38 -4.65 11.94
CA GLN A 524 0.19 -5.99 11.76
C GLN A 524 -0.91 -7.06 11.84
N VAL A 525 -0.75 -8.15 11.09
CA VAL A 525 -1.60 -9.34 11.18
C VAL A 525 -0.72 -10.57 11.37
N GLU A 526 -0.90 -11.24 12.51
CA GLU A 526 -0.24 -12.48 12.89
C GLU A 526 -1.09 -13.66 12.39
N PHE A 527 -0.59 -14.41 11.41
CA PHE A 527 -1.23 -15.60 10.87
C PHE A 527 -0.64 -16.86 11.51
N LEU A 528 -1.51 -17.68 12.10
CA LEU A 528 -1.13 -18.89 12.82
C LEU A 528 -1.21 -20.12 11.92
N ARG A 529 -0.45 -21.17 12.27
CA ARG A 529 -0.43 -22.48 11.58
C ARG A 529 -1.80 -23.17 11.49
N ASP A 530 -2.72 -22.84 12.40
CA ASP A 530 -4.11 -23.32 12.39
C ASP A 530 -5.08 -22.43 11.58
N ARG A 531 -4.52 -21.46 10.84
CA ARG A 531 -5.21 -20.48 9.98
C ARG A 531 -6.03 -19.41 10.72
N ARG A 532 -5.98 -19.32 12.05
CA ARG A 532 -6.44 -18.11 12.77
C ARG A 532 -5.54 -16.92 12.41
N ALA A 533 -6.11 -15.71 12.42
CA ALA A 533 -5.38 -14.47 12.18
C ALA A 533 -5.71 -13.42 13.25
N ARG A 534 -4.69 -12.80 13.86
CA ARG A 534 -4.84 -11.70 14.82
C ARG A 534 -4.35 -10.39 14.20
N LEU A 535 -5.26 -9.45 14.00
CA LEU A 535 -4.96 -8.05 13.67
C LEU A 535 -4.57 -7.28 14.93
N ALA A 536 -3.60 -6.38 14.79
CA ALA A 536 -3.29 -5.33 15.74
C ALA A 536 -2.97 -4.00 15.03
N VAL A 537 -3.45 -2.89 15.59
CA VAL A 537 -3.16 -1.52 15.13
C VAL A 537 -2.20 -0.88 16.11
N THR A 538 -1.01 -0.50 15.65
CA THR A 538 0.00 0.19 16.46
C THR A 538 -0.07 1.68 16.20
N ILE A 539 -0.24 2.48 17.25
CA ILE A 539 -0.13 3.95 17.19
C ILE A 539 1.21 4.38 17.78
N VAL A 540 1.80 5.41 17.16
CA VAL A 540 3.14 5.90 17.46
C VAL A 540 3.10 7.37 17.91
N ASP A 541 3.81 7.68 18.99
CA ASP A 541 3.99 9.03 19.51
C ASP A 541 5.27 9.72 19.00
N ARG A 542 5.45 11.00 19.33
CA ARG A 542 6.57 11.84 18.84
C ARG A 542 7.95 11.31 19.24
N SER A 543 8.06 10.52 20.30
CA SER A 543 9.32 9.92 20.76
C SER A 543 9.68 8.60 20.06
N GLY A 544 8.81 8.10 19.18
CA GLY A 544 8.90 6.72 18.66
C GLY A 544 8.34 5.69 19.64
N GLY A 545 7.71 6.12 20.75
CA GLY A 545 6.93 5.26 21.62
C GLY A 545 5.74 4.68 20.87
N ALA A 546 5.53 3.37 20.98
CA ALA A 546 4.58 2.63 20.16
C ALA A 546 3.70 1.72 21.02
N ALA A 547 2.39 1.81 20.84
CA ALA A 547 1.40 1.07 21.62
C ALA A 547 0.35 0.41 20.71
N GLU A 548 -0.05 -0.81 21.06
CA GLU A 548 -1.23 -1.46 20.46
C GLU A 548 -2.49 -0.70 20.92
N ALA A 549 -3.15 -0.03 19.97
CA ALA A 549 -4.33 0.78 20.23
C ALA A 549 -5.65 0.03 19.97
N TYR A 550 -5.57 -1.08 19.22
CA TYR A 550 -6.69 -1.96 18.90
C TYR A 550 -6.16 -3.33 18.47
N ALA A 551 -6.90 -4.40 18.76
CA ALA A 551 -6.61 -5.74 18.27
C ALA A 551 -7.90 -6.56 18.10
N LEU A 552 -7.87 -7.53 17.18
CA LEU A 552 -9.04 -8.32 16.78
C LEU A 552 -8.60 -9.70 16.22
N TRP A 553 -9.27 -10.78 16.60
CA TRP A 553 -9.21 -12.03 15.84
C TRP A 553 -10.13 -11.92 14.61
N LEU A 554 -9.60 -12.23 13.43
CA LEU A 554 -10.32 -12.14 12.16
C LEU A 554 -11.05 -13.46 11.87
N GLU A 555 -12.32 -13.35 11.47
CA GLU A 555 -13.27 -14.47 11.29
C GLU A 555 -13.66 -14.69 9.82
#